data_AF-A0A972ZRF7-F1
#
_entry.id   AF-A0A972ZRF7-F1
#
_cell.length_a   1.000
_cell.length_b   1.000
_cell.length_c   1.000
_cell.angle_alpha   90.00
_cell.angle_beta   90.00
_cell.angle_gamma   90.00
#
_symmetry.space_group_name_H-M   'P 1'
#
loop_
_entity.id
_entity.type
_entity.pdbx_description
1 polymer ?
#
loop_
_entity_poly.entity_id
_entity_poly.type
_entity_poly.pdbx_seq_one_letter_code
_entity_poly.pdbx_strand_id
1 'polypeptide(L)' 'QNGSIKDFYYSNPEHISQNLVQQVTNELLAKTKCISTGETAARTSWVMDEVVKDYYKK' A
#
# COMPACT_ATOMS: atom_id res chain seq x y z
N GLN A 1 -30.25 0.10 26.51
CA GLN A 1 -28.82 -0.07 26.83
C GLN A 1 -28.05 0.74 25.81
N ASN A 2 -27.43 1.84 26.22
CA ASN A 2 -26.68 2.72 25.32
C ASN A 2 -25.27 2.14 25.15
N GLY A 3 -24.94 1.66 23.96
CA GLY A 3 -23.62 1.12 23.64
C GLY A 3 -22.58 2.23 23.71
N SER A 4 -21.57 2.06 24.56
CA SER A 4 -20.41 2.95 24.65
C SER A 4 -19.53 2.80 23.41
N ILE A 5 -19.24 3.92 22.73
CA ILE A 5 -18.32 4.00 21.60
C ILE A 5 -16.89 3.90 22.14
N LYS A 6 -16.05 3.08 21.52
CA LYS A 6 -14.64 2.90 21.89
C LYS A 6 -13.77 3.33 20.72
N ASP A 7 -13.02 4.41 20.91
CA ASP A 7 -12.11 4.94 19.91
C ASP A 7 -10.73 4.27 20.03
N PHE A 8 -10.14 3.93 18.88
CA PHE A 8 -8.79 3.40 18.77
C PHE A 8 -7.93 4.41 18.03
N TYR A 9 -6.88 4.89 18.69
CA TYR A 9 -5.90 5.80 18.10
C TYR A 9 -4.70 5.01 17.59
N TYR A 10 -4.37 5.21 16.32
CA TYR A 10 -3.16 4.68 15.69
C TYR A 10 -2.41 5.84 15.05
N SER A 11 -1.17 6.06 15.46
CA SER A 11 -0.26 6.98 14.78
C SER A 11 0.40 6.25 13.63
N ASN A 12 0.36 6.83 12.42
CA ASN A 12 1.12 6.28 11.30
C ASN A 12 2.61 6.22 11.67
N PRO A 13 3.29 5.09 11.40
CA PRO A 13 4.72 5.01 11.59
C PRO A 13 5.41 5.95 10.60
N GLU A 14 6.58 6.46 10.99
CA GLU A 14 7.35 7.43 10.19
C GLU A 14 7.68 6.90 8.78
N HIS A 15 7.87 5.59 8.65
CA HIS A 15 8.23 4.96 7.37
C HIS A 15 7.34 3.76 7.03
N ILE A 16 6.12 4.03 6.58
CA ILE A 16 5.12 3.01 6.21
C ILE A 16 5.66 2.04 5.13
N SER A 17 6.39 2.55 4.14
CA SER A 17 6.80 1.77 2.95
C SER A 17 8.25 1.27 2.98
N GLN A 18 9.01 1.50 4.06
CA GLN A 18 10.45 1.22 4.11
C GLN A 18 10.77 -0.24 3.78
N ASN A 19 9.98 -1.18 4.31
CA ASN A 19 10.22 -2.60 4.09
C ASN A 19 10.12 -2.97 2.60
N LEU A 20 9.08 -2.49 1.91
CA LEU A 20 8.90 -2.77 0.48
C LEU A 20 10.00 -2.12 -0.37
N VAL A 21 10.35 -0.87 -0.08
CA VAL A 21 11.43 -0.16 -0.78
C VAL A 21 12.74 -0.93 -0.65
N GLN A 22 13.10 -1.37 0.56
CA GLN A 22 14.32 -2.13 0.78
C GLN A 22 14.35 -3.44 -0.01
N GLN A 23 13.23 -4.16 -0.08
CA GLN A 23 13.14 -5.41 -0.85
C GLN A 23 13.34 -5.17 -2.35
N VAL A 24 12.70 -4.13 -2.91
CA VAL A 24 12.88 -3.75 -4.32
C VAL A 24 14.34 -3.39 -4.59
N THR A 25 14.96 -2.57 -3.73
CA THR A 25 16.37 -2.20 -3.87
C THR A 25 17.29 -3.43 -3.80
N ASN A 26 17.01 -4.37 -2.91
CA ASN A 26 17.78 -5.60 -2.80
C ASN A 26 17.67 -6.49 -4.05
N GLU A 27 16.49 -6.57 -4.66
CA GLU A 27 16.31 -7.33 -5.91
C GLU A 27 17.07 -6.69 -7.07
N LEU A 28 17.02 -5.36 -7.20
CA LEU A 28 17.77 -4.63 -8.24
C LEU A 28 19.28 -4.82 -8.11
N LEU A 29 19.78 -5.01 -6.88
CA LEU A 29 21.20 -5.30 -6.60
C LEU A 29 21.51 -6.81 -6.60
N ALA A 30 20.57 -7.65 -7.04
CA ALA A 30 20.69 -9.12 -7.07
C ALA A 30 21.02 -9.76 -5.71
N LYS A 31 20.58 -9.16 -4.59
CA LYS A 31 20.83 -9.66 -3.22
C LYS A 31 19.75 -10.63 -2.75
N THR A 32 18.48 -10.22 -2.85
CA THR A 32 17.31 -11.01 -2.41
C THR A 32 16.14 -10.75 -3.33
N LYS A 33 15.25 -11.73 -3.51
CA LYS A 33 14.02 -11.55 -4.30
C LYS A 33 13.00 -10.71 -3.54
N CYS A 34 12.35 -9.76 -4.19
CA CYS A 34 11.22 -9.01 -3.65
C CYS A 34 9.94 -9.87 -3.72
N ILE A 35 9.07 -9.71 -2.74
CA ILE A 35 7.74 -10.35 -2.74
C ILE A 35 6.77 -9.74 -3.76
N SER A 36 7.10 -8.60 -4.35
CA SER A 36 6.30 -7.89 -5.34
C SER A 36 7.10 -7.69 -6.62
N THR A 37 6.40 -7.61 -7.75
CA THR A 37 6.99 -7.36 -9.07
C THR A 37 6.43 -6.09 -9.68
N GLY A 38 7.13 -5.53 -10.68
CA GLY A 38 6.62 -4.41 -11.46
C GLY A 38 5.27 -4.72 -12.13
N GLU A 39 5.06 -5.96 -12.58
CA GLU A 39 3.80 -6.40 -13.19
C GLU A 39 2.63 -6.36 -12.19
N THR A 40 2.81 -6.96 -11.00
CA THR A 40 1.77 -6.97 -9.97
C THR A 40 1.48 -5.58 -9.42
N ALA A 41 2.51 -4.72 -9.32
CA ALA A 41 2.37 -3.33 -8.93
C ALA A 41 1.56 -2.53 -9.97
N ALA A 42 1.90 -2.65 -11.26
CA ALA A 42 1.18 -1.99 -12.34
C ALA A 42 -0.29 -2.43 -12.42
N ARG A 43 -0.55 -3.73 -12.29
CA ARG A 43 -1.92 -4.27 -12.23
C ARG A 43 -2.72 -3.69 -11.07
N THR A 44 -2.12 -3.61 -9.88
CA THR A 44 -2.78 -3.00 -8.70
C THR A 44 -3.07 -1.51 -8.93
N SER A 45 -2.11 -0.75 -9.50
CA SER A 45 -2.31 0.67 -9.80
C SER A 45 -3.50 0.88 -10.73
N TRP A 46 -3.57 0.11 -11.83
CA TRP A 46 -4.68 0.19 -12.77
C TRP A 46 -6.03 -0.13 -12.12
N VAL A 47 -6.11 -1.16 -11.27
CA VAL A 47 -7.34 -1.48 -10.53
C VAL A 47 -7.74 -0.32 -9.61
N MET A 48 -6.79 0.29 -8.90
CA MET A 48 -7.07 1.43 -8.03
C MET A 48 -7.60 2.63 -8.80
N ASP A 49 -7.05 2.90 -9.99
CA ASP A 49 -7.54 3.95 -10.89
C ASP A 49 -8.99 3.68 -11.32
N GLU A 50 -9.33 2.44 -11.67
CA GLU A 50 -10.69 2.07 -12.05
C GLU A 50 -11.67 2.18 -10.87
N VAL A 51 -11.25 1.81 -9.64
CA VAL A 51 -12.09 1.89 -8.44
C VAL A 51 -12.52 3.33 -8.12
N VAL A 52 -11.64 4.31 -8.33
CA VAL A 52 -11.92 5.72 -8.02
C VAL A 52 -12.41 6.53 -9.22
N LYS A 53 -12.52 5.91 -10.40
CA LYS A 53 -12.75 6.59 -11.69
C LYS A 53 -13.98 7.48 -11.73
N ASP A 54 -15.04 7.10 -11.02
CA ASP A 54 -16.29 7.86 -10.96
C ASP A 54 -16.44 8.70 -9.69
N TYR A 55 -15.64 8.41 -8.65
CA TYR A 55 -15.68 9.18 -7.39
C TYR A 55 -15.31 10.65 -7.59
N TYR A 56 -14.42 10.93 -8.55
CA TYR A 56 -13.98 12.29 -8.88
C TYR A 56 -14.73 12.92 -10.07
N LYS A 57 -15.69 12.22 -10.68
CA LYS A 57 -16.53 12.80 -11.74
C LYS A 57 -17.60 13.69 -11.09
N LYS A 58 -17.63 14.97 -11.46
CA LYS A 58 -18.68 15.92 -11.09
C LYS A 58 -19.94 15.70 -11.92
#